data_AF-A0A9C7QET5-F1
#
_entry.id   AF-A0A9C7QET5-F1
#
_cell.length_a   1.000
_cell.length_b   1.000
_cell.length_c   1.000
_cell.angle_alpha   90.00
_cell.angle_beta   90.00
_cell.angle_gamma   90.00
#
_symmetry.space_group_name_H-M   'P 1'
#
loop_
_entity.id
_entity.type
_entity.pdbx_description
1 polymer ?
#
loop_
_entity_poly.entity_id
_entity_poly.type
_entity_poly.pdbx_seq_one_letter_code
_entity_poly.pdbx_strand_id
1 'polypeptide(L)'
;MATWLAHLRVAELILEGFHLPEEDFLVGNIAPDCGEPVPGGFDPPKEVTHWTVTGSKGGCDYERFRRELIAGRELDPHTRAFLTGYFCHLMADVLWVKLINEPCKALNHELYSSDREEYYRRVKPEWYANDHLFLRKNPGDEAFRKLCAIAEYPVECIPYYKPDNVEKQLHHIQRFYLEPPEYSAEFTYLTPAMMDAWVREASEIIMRRLGEGV
;
A
#
# COMPACT_ATOMS: atom_id res chain seq x y z
N MET A 1 -7.91 0.92 -2.42
CA MET A 1 -6.56 0.63 -1.94
C MET A 1 -6.51 0.94 -0.48
N ALA A 2 -5.67 0.24 0.26
CA ALA A 2 -5.26 0.74 1.56
C ALA A 2 -4.47 2.05 1.35
N THR A 3 -4.37 2.87 2.39
CA THR A 3 -3.56 4.09 2.36
C THR A 3 -2.09 3.74 2.41
N TRP A 4 -1.21 4.65 1.98
CA TRP A 4 0.23 4.42 2.00
C TRP A 4 0.75 4.09 3.41
N LEU A 5 0.29 4.82 4.43
CA LEU A 5 0.69 4.50 5.79
C LEU A 5 0.12 3.16 6.26
N ALA A 6 -1.10 2.78 5.88
CA ALA A 6 -1.63 1.47 6.21
C ALA A 6 -0.78 0.34 5.60
N HIS A 7 -0.24 0.51 4.39
CA HIS A 7 0.76 -0.40 3.82
C HIS A 7 2.07 -0.42 4.63
N LEU A 8 2.60 0.74 5.03
CA LEU A 8 3.82 0.82 5.85
C LEU A 8 3.64 0.14 7.21
N ARG A 9 2.48 0.28 7.84
CA ARG A 9 2.15 -0.38 9.12
C ARG A 9 2.08 -1.90 8.98
N VAL A 10 1.53 -2.40 7.86
CA VAL A 10 1.57 -3.83 7.54
C VAL A 10 3.00 -4.30 7.31
N ALA A 11 3.80 -3.50 6.58
CA ALA A 11 5.21 -3.79 6.31
C ALA A 11 6.05 -3.86 7.59
N GLU A 12 5.82 -2.96 8.53
CA GLU A 12 6.51 -2.94 9.84
C GLU A 12 6.32 -4.25 10.59
N LEU A 13 5.08 -4.74 10.71
CA LEU A 13 4.78 -6.02 11.36
C LEU A 13 5.42 -7.20 10.64
N ILE A 14 5.54 -7.16 9.30
CA ILE A 14 6.22 -8.20 8.54
C ILE A 14 7.73 -8.19 8.84
N LEU A 15 8.36 -7.03 8.95
CA LEU A 15 9.78 -6.91 9.28
C LEU A 15 10.14 -7.46 10.67
N GLU A 16 9.19 -7.50 11.61
CA GLU A 16 9.39 -8.18 12.90
C GLU A 16 9.61 -9.70 12.74
N GLY A 17 9.02 -10.31 11.70
CA GLY A 17 9.11 -11.75 11.43
C GLY A 17 10.13 -12.14 10.35
N PHE A 18 10.59 -11.19 9.53
CA PHE A 18 11.42 -11.45 8.35
C PHE A 18 12.63 -10.51 8.30
N HIS A 19 13.82 -11.08 8.17
CA HIS A 19 15.06 -10.31 8.03
C HIS A 19 15.27 -9.94 6.56
N LEU A 20 14.86 -8.73 6.18
CA LEU A 20 15.00 -8.16 4.85
C LEU A 20 15.71 -6.81 4.93
N PRO A 21 16.48 -6.40 3.90
CA PRO A 21 16.85 -4.99 3.70
C PRO A 21 15.62 -4.08 3.81
N GLU A 22 15.54 -3.33 4.91
CA GLU A 22 14.31 -2.66 5.32
C GLU A 22 13.93 -1.51 4.38
N GLU A 23 14.90 -0.69 3.96
CA GLU A 23 14.67 0.42 3.03
C GLU A 23 14.06 -0.09 1.73
N ASP A 24 14.65 -1.13 1.13
CA ASP A 24 14.15 -1.74 -0.10
C ASP A 24 12.76 -2.32 0.08
N PHE A 25 12.51 -3.02 1.18
CA PHE A 25 11.22 -3.61 1.47
C PHE A 25 10.12 -2.55 1.68
N LEU A 26 10.42 -1.46 2.38
CA LEU A 26 9.49 -0.35 2.59
C LEU A 26 9.20 0.39 1.29
N VAL A 27 10.21 0.67 0.46
CA VAL A 27 10.00 1.31 -0.84
C VAL A 27 9.23 0.37 -1.79
N GLY A 28 9.52 -0.93 -1.76
CA GLY A 28 8.72 -1.94 -2.45
C GLY A 28 7.24 -1.87 -2.08
N ASN A 29 6.92 -1.61 -0.80
CA ASN A 29 5.53 -1.50 -0.33
C ASN A 29 4.79 -0.23 -0.78
N ILE A 30 5.46 0.77 -1.35
CA ILE A 30 4.81 1.93 -1.97
C ILE A 30 4.88 1.90 -3.50
N ALA A 31 5.79 1.07 -4.04
CA ALA A 31 6.11 1.02 -5.46
C ALA A 31 4.90 0.83 -6.39
N PRO A 32 3.87 0.01 -6.10
CA PRO A 32 2.74 -0.16 -7.02
C PRO A 32 1.95 1.12 -7.31
N ASP A 33 2.00 2.10 -6.40
CA ASP A 33 1.31 3.39 -6.54
C ASP A 33 2.20 4.51 -7.10
N CYS A 34 3.34 4.18 -7.73
CA CYS A 34 4.28 5.16 -8.29
C CYS A 34 4.02 5.54 -9.75
N GLY A 35 2.86 5.19 -10.32
CA GLY A 35 2.47 5.69 -11.65
C GLY A 35 2.27 7.22 -11.62
N GLU A 36 2.77 7.93 -12.63
CA GLU A 36 2.60 9.38 -12.74
C GLU A 36 1.16 9.71 -13.15
N PRO A 37 0.47 10.65 -12.49
CA PRO A 37 -0.84 11.10 -12.93
C PRO A 37 -0.77 11.71 -14.34
N VAL A 38 -1.58 11.22 -15.25
CA VAL A 38 -1.73 11.73 -16.62
C VAL A 38 -3.22 11.97 -16.93
N PRO A 39 -3.58 12.79 -17.93
CA PRO A 39 -4.97 12.96 -18.30
C PRO A 39 -5.66 11.61 -18.55
N GLY A 40 -6.71 11.32 -17.77
CA GLY A 40 -7.46 10.07 -17.87
C GLY A 40 -6.90 8.87 -17.09
N GLY A 41 -5.79 9.00 -16.35
CA GLY A 41 -5.26 7.89 -15.57
C GLY A 41 -3.85 8.09 -15.01
N PHE A 42 -3.04 7.04 -15.13
CA PHE A 42 -1.67 6.98 -14.62
C PHE A 42 -0.74 6.40 -15.68
N ASP A 43 0.54 6.79 -15.66
CA ASP A 43 1.61 6.24 -16.48
C ASP A 43 2.77 5.75 -15.58
N PRO A 44 3.01 4.43 -15.46
CA PRO A 44 2.28 3.34 -16.11
C PRO A 44 0.84 3.19 -15.58
N PRO A 45 -0.06 2.59 -16.38
CA PRO A 45 -1.44 2.38 -15.98
C PRO A 45 -1.55 1.35 -14.84
N LYS A 46 -2.64 1.43 -14.08
CA LYS A 46 -2.85 0.57 -12.89
C LYS A 46 -2.92 -0.90 -13.24
N GLU A 47 -3.35 -1.24 -14.44
CA GLU A 47 -3.36 -2.60 -14.99
C GLU A 47 -1.96 -3.22 -14.97
N VAL A 48 -0.94 -2.40 -15.26
CA VAL A 48 0.46 -2.80 -15.26
C VAL A 48 1.00 -2.83 -13.84
N THR A 49 0.86 -1.74 -13.06
CA THR A 49 1.47 -1.67 -11.73
C THR A 49 0.77 -2.57 -10.70
N HIS A 50 -0.53 -2.77 -10.82
CA HIS A 50 -1.30 -3.63 -9.91
C HIS A 50 -1.59 -5.01 -10.49
N TRP A 51 -0.96 -5.40 -11.60
CA TRP A 51 -1.07 -6.75 -12.18
C TRP A 51 -2.52 -7.22 -12.30
N THR A 52 -3.37 -6.35 -12.86
CA THR A 52 -4.82 -6.55 -12.92
C THR A 52 -5.32 -6.34 -14.36
N VAL A 53 -6.31 -7.13 -14.77
CA VAL A 53 -6.89 -7.04 -16.13
C VAL A 53 -7.79 -5.81 -16.29
N THR A 54 -8.41 -5.35 -15.21
CA THR A 54 -9.48 -4.33 -15.25
C THR A 54 -9.11 -3.02 -14.55
N GLY A 55 -7.87 -2.90 -14.06
CA GLY A 55 -7.44 -1.78 -13.21
C GLY A 55 -7.98 -1.86 -11.77
N SER A 56 -8.88 -2.81 -11.48
CA SER A 56 -9.40 -3.04 -10.13
C SER A 56 -8.38 -3.77 -9.28
N LYS A 57 -7.99 -3.13 -8.17
CA LYS A 57 -7.05 -3.68 -7.18
C LYS A 57 -7.55 -4.96 -6.50
N GLY A 58 -8.87 -5.15 -6.40
CA GLY A 58 -9.47 -6.39 -5.88
C GLY A 58 -9.28 -7.62 -6.78
N GLY A 59 -8.93 -7.39 -8.06
CA GLY A 59 -8.61 -8.42 -9.05
C GLY A 59 -7.12 -8.50 -9.38
N CYS A 60 -6.24 -7.99 -8.51
CA CYS A 60 -4.80 -8.11 -8.66
C CYS A 60 -4.34 -9.57 -8.61
N ASP A 61 -3.50 -9.97 -9.56
CA ASP A 61 -2.84 -11.27 -9.62
C ASP A 61 -1.43 -11.19 -9.02
N TYR A 62 -1.36 -11.01 -7.70
CA TYR A 62 -0.09 -10.97 -6.95
C TYR A 62 0.69 -12.30 -7.03
N GLU A 63 0.01 -13.42 -7.31
CA GLU A 63 0.68 -14.71 -7.52
C GLU A 63 1.42 -14.76 -8.85
N ARG A 64 0.84 -14.17 -9.89
CA ARG A 64 1.55 -13.97 -11.16
C ARG A 64 2.77 -13.08 -10.99
N PHE A 65 2.64 -11.96 -10.26
CA PHE A 65 3.80 -11.12 -9.93
C PHE A 65 4.92 -11.94 -9.27
N ARG A 66 4.59 -12.69 -8.20
CA ARG A 66 5.56 -13.53 -7.48
C ARG A 66 6.23 -14.54 -8.40
N ARG A 67 5.43 -15.24 -9.23
CA ARG A 67 5.92 -16.27 -10.16
C ARG A 67 6.84 -15.70 -11.22
N GLU A 68 6.54 -14.53 -11.76
CA GLU A 68 7.30 -13.94 -12.87
C GLU A 68 8.54 -13.17 -12.40
N LEU A 69 8.49 -12.52 -11.23
CA LEU A 69 9.55 -11.61 -10.79
C LEU A 69 10.39 -12.12 -9.62
N ILE A 70 9.91 -13.09 -8.82
CA ILE A 70 10.61 -13.54 -7.59
C ILE A 70 10.98 -15.02 -7.64
N ALA A 71 10.00 -15.90 -7.85
CA ALA A 71 10.16 -17.34 -7.66
C ALA A 71 11.18 -17.93 -8.64
N GLY A 72 12.12 -18.74 -8.13
CA GLY A 72 13.16 -19.38 -8.93
C GLY A 72 14.20 -18.43 -9.55
N ARG A 73 14.19 -17.13 -9.20
CA ARG A 73 15.16 -16.16 -9.69
C ARG A 73 16.30 -15.95 -8.70
N GLU A 74 17.53 -15.95 -9.21
CA GLU A 74 18.69 -15.44 -8.50
C GLU A 74 18.60 -13.92 -8.48
N LEU A 75 18.32 -13.38 -7.30
CA LEU A 75 18.18 -11.95 -7.04
C LEU A 75 19.11 -11.62 -5.89
N ASP A 76 19.80 -10.48 -5.99
CA ASP A 76 20.53 -9.91 -4.87
C ASP A 76 19.55 -9.56 -3.72
N PRO A 77 20.05 -9.43 -2.47
CA PRO A 77 19.18 -9.18 -1.32
C PRO A 77 18.31 -7.92 -1.43
N HIS A 78 18.82 -6.84 -2.03
CA HIS A 78 18.11 -5.56 -2.16
C HIS A 78 16.96 -5.68 -3.15
N THR A 79 17.23 -6.19 -4.36
CA THR A 79 16.18 -6.46 -5.36
C THR A 79 15.12 -7.41 -4.81
N ARG A 80 15.55 -8.46 -4.09
CA ARG A 80 14.62 -9.41 -3.47
C ARG A 80 13.71 -8.73 -2.45
N ALA A 81 14.26 -7.91 -1.56
CA ALA A 81 13.49 -7.18 -0.56
C ALA A 81 12.49 -6.22 -1.20
N PHE A 82 12.91 -5.45 -2.20
CA PHE A 82 12.04 -4.56 -2.96
C PHE A 82 10.87 -5.31 -3.61
N LEU A 83 11.15 -6.40 -4.33
CA LEU A 83 10.09 -7.17 -4.99
C LEU A 83 9.19 -7.88 -3.97
N THR A 84 9.73 -8.34 -2.84
CA THR A 84 8.92 -8.89 -1.75
C THR A 84 8.01 -7.82 -1.14
N GLY A 85 8.47 -6.58 -0.99
CA GLY A 85 7.64 -5.45 -0.56
C GLY A 85 6.53 -5.14 -1.56
N TYR A 86 6.85 -5.13 -2.85
CA TYR A 86 5.88 -4.96 -3.92
C TYR A 86 4.79 -6.03 -3.87
N PHE A 87 5.19 -7.30 -3.72
CA PHE A 87 4.26 -8.42 -3.55
C PHE A 87 3.35 -8.22 -2.33
N CYS A 88 3.90 -7.80 -1.19
CA CYS A 88 3.14 -7.55 0.03
C CYS A 88 2.10 -6.44 -0.18
N HIS A 89 2.47 -5.36 -0.86
CA HIS A 89 1.53 -4.29 -1.21
C HIS A 89 0.36 -4.83 -2.04
N LEU A 90 0.64 -5.56 -3.12
CA LEU A 90 -0.40 -6.10 -4.00
C LEU A 90 -1.39 -6.99 -3.23
N MET A 91 -0.88 -7.85 -2.35
CA MET A 91 -1.69 -8.71 -1.51
C MET A 91 -2.50 -7.91 -0.46
N ALA A 92 -1.88 -6.92 0.19
CA ALA A 92 -2.54 -6.02 1.13
C ALA A 92 -3.71 -5.28 0.46
N ASP A 93 -3.54 -4.82 -0.78
CA ASP A 93 -4.61 -4.14 -1.52
C ASP A 93 -5.81 -5.05 -1.82
N VAL A 94 -5.57 -6.32 -2.14
CA VAL A 94 -6.63 -7.32 -2.29
C VAL A 94 -7.34 -7.54 -0.96
N LEU A 95 -6.60 -7.66 0.14
CA LEU A 95 -7.16 -7.82 1.49
C LEU A 95 -7.95 -6.59 1.93
N TRP A 96 -7.48 -5.38 1.63
CA TRP A 96 -8.22 -4.14 1.87
C TRP A 96 -9.57 -4.15 1.17
N VAL A 97 -9.60 -4.56 -0.10
CA VAL A 97 -10.85 -4.62 -0.85
C VAL A 97 -11.81 -5.62 -0.19
N LYS A 98 -11.34 -6.82 0.13
CA LYS A 98 -12.16 -7.90 0.70
C LYS A 98 -12.66 -7.61 2.12
N LEU A 99 -11.81 -7.06 2.97
CA LEU A 99 -12.05 -6.95 4.42
C LEU A 99 -12.58 -5.57 4.84
N ILE A 100 -12.27 -4.51 4.07
CA ILE A 100 -12.69 -3.13 4.39
C ILE A 100 -13.65 -2.58 3.35
N ASN A 101 -13.23 -2.53 2.08
CA ASN A 101 -13.98 -1.77 1.08
C ASN A 101 -15.33 -2.41 0.72
N GLU A 102 -15.36 -3.71 0.38
CA GLU A 102 -16.60 -4.40 0.02
C GLU A 102 -17.59 -4.49 1.19
N PRO A 103 -17.17 -4.83 2.44
CA PRO A 103 -18.08 -4.77 3.59
C PRO A 103 -18.63 -3.37 3.84
N CYS A 104 -17.80 -2.33 3.75
CA CYS A 104 -18.25 -0.94 3.92
C CYS A 104 -19.26 -0.54 2.84
N LYS A 105 -19.04 -0.94 1.57
CA LYS A 105 -20.01 -0.72 0.48
C LYS A 105 -21.32 -1.45 0.74
N ALA A 106 -21.27 -2.69 1.21
CA ALA A 106 -22.49 -3.47 1.50
C ALA A 106 -23.32 -2.82 2.62
N LEU A 107 -22.67 -2.34 3.69
CA LEU A 107 -23.33 -1.63 4.79
C LEU A 107 -23.91 -0.27 4.36
N ASN A 108 -23.34 0.35 3.32
CA ASN A 108 -23.75 1.65 2.81
C ASN A 108 -24.31 1.55 1.38
N HIS A 109 -24.94 0.41 1.06
CA HIS A 109 -25.32 0.05 -0.31
C HIS A 109 -26.21 1.09 -0.98
N GLU A 110 -27.16 1.69 -0.24
CA GLU A 110 -28.05 2.72 -0.79
C GLU A 110 -27.25 3.92 -1.30
N LEU A 111 -26.36 4.49 -0.47
CA LEU A 111 -25.51 5.62 -0.85
C LEU A 111 -24.56 5.24 -1.99
N TYR A 112 -23.91 4.08 -1.90
CA TYR A 112 -22.98 3.61 -2.93
C TYR A 112 -23.66 3.43 -4.29
N SER A 113 -24.87 2.88 -4.32
CA SER A 113 -25.61 2.62 -5.54
C SER A 113 -26.24 3.88 -6.14
N SER A 114 -26.66 4.84 -5.31
CA SER A 114 -27.26 6.10 -5.78
C SER A 114 -26.22 7.12 -6.22
N ASP A 115 -25.10 7.24 -5.50
CA ASP A 115 -24.06 8.24 -5.75
C ASP A 115 -22.69 7.73 -5.29
N ARG A 116 -21.96 7.13 -6.23
CA ARG A 116 -20.62 6.58 -5.99
C ARG A 116 -19.59 7.65 -5.65
N GLU A 117 -19.70 8.85 -6.21
CA GLU A 117 -18.74 9.93 -5.98
C GLU A 117 -18.92 10.51 -4.58
N GLU A 118 -20.17 10.76 -4.17
CA GLU A 118 -20.53 11.14 -2.80
C GLU A 118 -20.06 10.11 -1.80
N TYR A 119 -20.34 8.82 -2.05
CA TYR A 119 -19.88 7.74 -1.19
C TYR A 119 -18.37 7.83 -0.93
N TYR A 120 -17.55 7.88 -1.99
CA TYR A 120 -16.09 7.93 -1.82
C TYR A 120 -15.60 9.24 -1.21
N ARG A 121 -16.30 10.36 -1.44
CA ARG A 121 -15.98 11.64 -0.81
C ARG A 121 -16.24 11.65 0.70
N ARG A 122 -17.14 10.81 1.20
CA ARG A 122 -17.36 10.63 2.65
C ARG A 122 -16.41 9.61 3.27
N VAL A 123 -16.16 8.51 2.56
CA VAL A 123 -15.40 7.38 3.11
C VAL A 123 -13.88 7.61 3.09
N LYS A 124 -13.32 8.11 1.98
CA LYS A 124 -11.86 8.25 1.83
C LYS A 124 -11.20 9.20 2.84
N PRO A 125 -11.81 10.34 3.22
CA PRO A 125 -11.22 11.20 4.24
C PRO A 125 -10.96 10.49 5.56
N GLU A 126 -11.84 9.56 5.96
CA GLU A 126 -11.62 8.77 7.18
C GLU A 126 -10.43 7.82 7.08
N TRP A 127 -10.14 7.30 5.89
CA TRP A 127 -8.96 6.44 5.70
C TRP A 127 -7.67 7.19 5.98
N TYR A 128 -7.52 8.41 5.44
CA TYR A 128 -6.33 9.24 5.68
C TYR A 128 -6.36 9.89 7.07
N ALA A 129 -7.54 10.21 7.63
CA ALA A 129 -7.65 10.66 9.01
C ALA A 129 -7.15 9.60 10.00
N ASN A 130 -7.37 8.31 9.72
CA ASN A 130 -6.79 7.22 10.50
C ASN A 130 -5.26 7.25 10.47
N ASP A 131 -4.66 7.47 9.29
CA ASP A 131 -3.21 7.54 9.16
C ASP A 131 -2.62 8.67 10.01
N HIS A 132 -3.17 9.88 9.89
CA HIS A 132 -2.69 11.04 10.63
C HIS A 132 -2.94 10.90 12.14
N LEU A 133 -4.07 10.32 12.54
CA LEU A 133 -4.34 10.00 13.94
C LEU A 133 -3.31 9.02 14.50
N PHE A 134 -2.93 8.00 13.72
CA PHE A 134 -1.94 7.01 14.12
C PHE A 134 -0.55 7.65 14.28
N LEU A 135 -0.06 8.42 13.30
CA LEU A 135 1.24 9.11 13.41
C LEU A 135 1.27 10.11 14.57
N ARG A 136 0.16 10.82 14.83
CA ARG A 136 0.06 11.71 15.99
C ARG A 136 0.20 10.97 17.32
N LYS A 137 -0.36 9.76 17.42
CA LYS A 137 -0.25 8.91 18.61
C LYS A 137 1.10 8.19 18.71
N ASN A 138 1.77 7.97 17.58
CA ASN A 138 3.03 7.25 17.46
C ASN A 138 4.07 8.12 16.71
N PRO A 139 4.52 9.25 17.28
CA PRO A 139 5.43 10.17 16.58
C PRO A 139 6.82 9.57 16.26
N GLY A 140 7.13 8.39 16.83
CA GLY A 140 8.36 7.63 16.58
C GLY A 140 8.15 6.38 15.72
N ASP A 141 7.04 6.29 14.97
CA ASP A 141 6.76 5.17 14.05
C ASP A 141 8.00 4.86 13.20
N GLU A 142 8.49 3.62 13.27
CA GLU A 142 9.82 3.28 12.79
C GLU A 142 9.81 3.13 11.27
N ALA A 143 8.81 2.46 10.71
CA ALA A 143 8.64 2.32 9.26
C ALA A 143 8.52 3.68 8.57
N PHE A 144 7.69 4.60 9.08
CA PHE A 144 7.56 5.93 8.49
C PHE A 144 8.86 6.75 8.65
N ARG A 145 9.52 6.71 9.81
CA ARG A 145 10.81 7.40 10.01
C ARG A 145 11.89 6.89 9.06
N LYS A 146 11.99 5.57 8.85
CA LYS A 146 12.92 4.97 7.89
C LYS A 146 12.60 5.43 6.48
N LEU A 147 11.32 5.40 6.07
CA LEU A 147 10.90 5.89 4.76
C LEU A 147 11.27 7.38 4.56
N CYS A 148 11.13 8.22 5.58
CA CYS A 148 11.53 9.63 5.54
C CYS A 148 13.05 9.86 5.48
N ALA A 149 13.86 8.88 5.89
CA ALA A 149 15.32 8.99 5.83
C ALA A 149 15.88 8.72 4.42
N ILE A 150 15.07 8.14 3.52
CA ILE A 150 15.46 7.83 2.15
C ILE A 150 15.41 9.10 1.31
N ALA A 151 16.60 9.58 0.91
CA ALA A 151 16.75 10.77 0.09
C ALA A 151 16.68 10.48 -1.42
N GLU A 152 17.21 9.34 -1.85
CA GLU A 152 17.26 8.92 -3.26
C GLU A 152 17.00 7.40 -3.31
N TYR A 153 16.28 6.94 -4.33
CA TYR A 153 16.03 5.51 -4.51
C TYR A 153 15.84 5.16 -5.99
N PRO A 154 16.93 4.90 -6.74
CA PRO A 154 16.84 4.52 -8.14
C PRO A 154 16.30 3.09 -8.26
N VAL A 155 15.26 2.90 -9.08
CA VAL A 155 14.66 1.57 -9.32
C VAL A 155 15.02 1.06 -10.70
N GLU A 156 15.77 -0.03 -10.75
CA GLU A 156 16.18 -0.70 -12.00
C GLU A 156 15.52 -2.06 -12.20
N CYS A 157 14.94 -2.64 -11.15
CA CYS A 157 14.42 -4.01 -11.17
C CYS A 157 13.00 -4.14 -11.75
N ILE A 158 12.33 -3.02 -12.04
CA ILE A 158 10.98 -2.99 -12.60
C ILE A 158 10.99 -2.30 -13.98
N PRO A 159 10.66 -3.01 -15.07
CA PRO A 159 10.89 -2.54 -16.43
C PRO A 159 9.88 -1.49 -16.92
N TYR A 160 8.78 -1.28 -16.20
CA TYR A 160 7.73 -0.35 -16.60
C TYR A 160 7.86 1.03 -15.96
N TYR A 161 8.69 1.23 -14.93
CA TYR A 161 8.90 2.55 -14.37
C TYR A 161 9.98 3.34 -15.12
N LYS A 162 9.79 4.66 -15.21
CA LYS A 162 10.90 5.58 -15.49
C LYS A 162 11.80 5.63 -14.25
N PRO A 163 13.09 5.97 -14.40
CA PRO A 163 14.04 5.93 -13.29
C PRO A 163 13.63 6.73 -12.04
N ASP A 164 12.82 7.78 -12.20
CA ASP A 164 12.43 8.71 -11.14
C ASP A 164 10.98 8.54 -10.64
N ASN A 165 10.19 7.61 -11.18
CA ASN A 165 8.78 7.38 -10.77
C ASN A 165 8.67 7.11 -9.27
N VAL A 166 9.49 6.18 -8.76
CA VAL A 166 9.43 5.73 -7.37
C VAL A 166 9.94 6.82 -6.43
N GLU A 167 11.04 7.49 -6.78
CA GLU A 167 11.60 8.60 -6.01
C GLU A 167 10.62 9.78 -5.89
N LYS A 168 9.98 10.19 -7.00
CA LYS A 168 8.94 11.24 -6.98
C LYS A 168 7.80 10.89 -6.03
N GLN A 169 7.31 9.66 -6.09
CA GLN A 169 6.21 9.22 -5.25
C GLN A 169 6.63 9.11 -3.78
N LEU A 170 7.85 8.62 -3.52
CA LEU A 170 8.44 8.59 -2.17
C LEU A 170 8.42 9.98 -1.54
N HIS A 171 8.94 11.00 -2.24
CA HIS A 171 8.94 12.38 -1.75
C HIS A 171 7.54 12.96 -1.59
N HIS A 172 6.60 12.58 -2.46
CA HIS A 172 5.20 12.97 -2.31
C HIS A 172 4.60 12.42 -1.01
N ILE A 173 4.79 11.13 -0.73
CA ILE A 173 4.30 10.46 0.48
C ILE A 173 4.93 11.07 1.73
N GLN A 174 6.24 11.30 1.73
CA GLN A 174 6.97 11.95 2.82
C GLN A 174 6.34 13.31 3.15
N ARG A 175 6.18 14.18 2.14
CA ARG A 175 5.59 15.51 2.34
C ARG A 175 4.14 15.44 2.82
N PHE A 176 3.33 14.54 2.25
CA PHE A 176 1.92 14.39 2.59
C PHE A 176 1.71 14.09 4.08
N TYR A 177 2.55 13.25 4.68
CA TYR A 177 2.43 12.87 6.09
C TYR A 177 3.20 13.78 7.05
N LEU A 178 4.26 14.46 6.60
CA LEU A 178 4.99 15.46 7.41
C LEU A 178 4.22 16.78 7.52
N GLU A 179 3.40 17.12 6.53
CA GLU A 179 2.58 18.34 6.49
C GLU A 179 1.09 17.97 6.36
N PRO A 180 0.50 17.35 7.40
CA PRO A 180 -0.85 16.81 7.30
C PRO A 180 -1.87 17.94 7.17
N PRO A 181 -2.86 17.84 6.26
CA PRO A 181 -4.00 18.74 6.26
C PRO A 181 -4.84 18.56 7.53
N GLU A 182 -5.76 19.49 7.80
CA GLU A 182 -6.76 19.28 8.84
C GLU A 182 -7.60 18.04 8.54
N TYR A 183 -7.80 17.16 9.53
CA TYR A 183 -8.51 15.91 9.38
C TYR A 183 -9.57 15.72 10.48
N SER A 184 -10.64 15.00 10.12
CA SER A 184 -11.73 14.68 11.05
C SER A 184 -11.24 13.81 12.21
N ALA A 185 -11.73 14.07 13.42
CA ALA A 185 -11.57 13.18 14.56
C ALA A 185 -12.79 12.25 14.75
N GLU A 186 -13.82 12.40 13.92
CA GLU A 186 -15.04 11.59 13.92
C GLU A 186 -14.98 10.55 12.79
N PHE A 187 -15.30 9.30 13.14
CA PHE A 187 -15.22 8.15 12.24
C PHE A 187 -16.56 7.42 12.19
N THR A 188 -17.16 7.35 11.01
CA THR A 188 -18.43 6.69 10.72
C THR A 188 -18.23 5.41 9.91
N TYR A 189 -17.32 5.42 8.94
CA TYR A 189 -17.12 4.36 7.95
C TYR A 189 -15.92 3.45 8.27
N LEU A 190 -14.85 4.01 8.85
CA LEU A 190 -13.66 3.25 9.24
C LEU A 190 -13.11 3.77 10.56
N THR A 191 -13.43 3.07 11.65
CA THR A 191 -12.89 3.43 12.97
C THR A 191 -11.40 3.07 13.10
N PRO A 192 -10.66 3.72 14.02
CA PRO A 192 -9.27 3.35 14.30
C PRO A 192 -9.09 1.89 14.71
N ALA A 193 -10.04 1.34 15.49
CA ALA A 193 -9.99 -0.07 15.87
C ALA A 193 -10.14 -1.02 14.68
N MET A 194 -10.96 -0.66 13.68
CA MET A 194 -11.09 -1.43 12.44
C MET A 194 -9.82 -1.35 11.60
N MET A 195 -9.21 -0.17 11.47
CA MET A 195 -7.93 -0.01 10.78
C MET A 195 -6.83 -0.86 11.45
N ASP A 196 -6.73 -0.79 12.79
CA ASP A 196 -5.74 -1.57 13.54
C ASP A 196 -5.97 -3.08 13.43
N ALA A 197 -7.23 -3.52 13.44
CA ALA A 197 -7.58 -4.93 13.24
C ALA A 197 -7.18 -5.40 11.85
N TRP A 198 -7.46 -4.59 10.82
CA TRP A 198 -7.07 -4.90 9.45
C TRP A 198 -5.55 -4.97 9.26
N VAL A 199 -4.79 -4.03 9.84
CA VAL A 199 -3.31 -4.06 9.77
C VAL A 199 -2.77 -5.38 10.34
N ARG A 200 -3.25 -5.79 11.53
CA ARG A 200 -2.84 -7.06 12.14
C ARG A 200 -3.23 -8.26 11.28
N GLU A 201 -4.50 -8.37 10.93
CA GLU A 201 -5.01 -9.51 10.15
C GLU A 201 -4.31 -9.61 8.78
N ALA A 202 -4.13 -8.48 8.08
CA ALA A 202 -3.44 -8.45 6.80
C ALA A 202 -1.98 -8.90 6.94
N SER A 203 -1.26 -8.41 7.95
CA SER A 203 0.12 -8.83 8.20
C SER A 203 0.23 -10.34 8.47
N GLU A 204 -0.65 -10.92 9.29
CA GLU A 204 -0.66 -12.36 9.60
C GLU A 204 -0.95 -13.22 8.37
N ILE A 205 -1.89 -12.82 7.52
CA ILE A 205 -2.19 -13.53 6.28
C ILE A 205 -0.99 -13.45 5.32
N ILE A 206 -0.38 -12.27 5.16
CA ILE A 206 0.77 -12.07 4.28
C ILE A 206 1.99 -12.86 4.77
N MET A 207 2.31 -12.79 6.07
CA MET A 207 3.43 -13.53 6.67
C MET A 207 3.29 -15.04 6.48
N ARG A 208 2.09 -15.60 6.69
CA ARG A 208 1.83 -17.02 6.39
C ARG A 208 2.10 -17.33 4.93
N ARG A 209 1.63 -16.48 4.02
CA ARG A 209 1.83 -16.67 2.59
C ARG A 209 3.32 -16.60 2.19
N LEU A 210 4.09 -15.70 2.78
CA LEU A 210 5.54 -15.61 2.58
C LEU A 210 6.27 -16.86 3.11
N GLY A 211 5.78 -17.47 4.19
CA GLY A 211 6.33 -18.69 4.79
C GLY A 211 6.07 -19.97 4.00
N GLU A 212 5.11 -19.99 3.08
CA GLU A 212 4.73 -21.17 2.27
C GLU A 212 5.75 -21.56 1.16
N GLY A 213 6.99 -21.09 1.25
CA GLY A 213 8.09 -21.46 0.35
C GLY A 213 8.22 -20.57 -0.89
N VAL A 214 9.48 -20.18 -1.15
CA VAL A 214 9.96 -19.62 -2.42
C VAL A 214 10.14 -20.74 -3.43
#